data_AF-A0A3B9ENW1-F1
#
_entry.id   AF-A0A3B9ENW1-F1
#
_cell.length_a   1.000
_cell.length_b   1.000
_cell.length_c   1.000
_cell.angle_alpha   90.00
_cell.angle_beta   90.00
_cell.angle_gamma   90.00
#
_symmetry.space_group_name_H-M   'P 1'
#
loop_
_entity.id
_entity.type
_entity.pdbx_description
1 polymer ?
#
loop_
_entity_poly.entity_id
_entity_poly.type
_entity_poly.pdbx_seq_one_letter_code
_entity_poly.pdbx_strand_id
1 'polypeptide(L)'
;MAGLLFSALIAGQSGPARADDGLLDTMVKAAKEAPPRLHEGNGKSYGAGIMTPEVLKACLVLAHGIDGVGARVAADKAAIRALDGKIQEAGPKLQKQAVAAVTDPKLRKTYAAQVAEYNAWVDERRAAVDRHNKAVREFSEMSGRFNGECNGRSYFPSDLAAVASDLPPGVQARLK
;
A
#
# COMPACT_ATOMS: atom_id res chain seq x y z
N MET A 1 18.40 -29.95 -43.83
CA MET A 1 17.08 -29.27 -43.79
C MET A 1 16.68 -29.15 -42.33
N ALA A 2 16.85 -27.96 -41.76
CA ALA A 2 16.56 -27.67 -40.36
C ALA A 2 15.09 -27.24 -40.22
N GLY A 3 14.32 -27.97 -39.41
CA GLY A 3 12.95 -27.63 -39.06
C GLY A 3 12.91 -26.65 -37.89
N LEU A 4 12.38 -25.45 -38.15
CA LEU A 4 12.08 -24.44 -37.14
C LEU A 4 10.71 -24.74 -36.51
N LEU A 5 10.71 -25.11 -35.23
CA LEU A 5 9.51 -25.17 -34.39
C LEU A 5 9.26 -23.78 -33.78
N PHE A 6 8.21 -23.11 -34.26
CA PHE A 6 7.68 -21.89 -33.66
C PHE A 6 6.96 -22.23 -32.36
N SER A 7 7.51 -21.81 -31.22
CA SER A 7 6.78 -21.78 -29.95
C SER A 7 6.06 -20.43 -29.83
N ALA A 8 4.73 -20.46 -29.86
CA ALA A 8 3.90 -19.29 -29.57
C ALA A 8 3.81 -19.12 -28.04
N LEU A 9 4.50 -18.11 -27.50
CA LEU A 9 4.25 -17.61 -26.15
C LEU A 9 2.94 -16.82 -26.14
N ILE A 10 1.94 -17.28 -25.41
CA ILE A 10 0.77 -16.48 -25.06
C ILE A 10 1.20 -15.51 -23.95
N ALA A 11 1.45 -14.26 -24.33
CA ALA A 11 1.60 -13.16 -23.40
C ALA A 11 0.23 -12.84 -22.78
N GLY A 12 0.04 -13.22 -21.52
CA GLY A 12 -1.06 -12.72 -20.70
C GLY A 12 -0.86 -11.22 -20.47
N GLN A 13 -1.64 -10.40 -21.18
CA GLN A 13 -1.65 -8.96 -20.99
C GLN A 13 -2.22 -8.63 -19.61
N SER A 14 -1.34 -8.36 -18.65
CA SER A 14 -1.70 -7.72 -17.39
C SER A 14 -1.64 -6.22 -17.66
N GLY A 15 -2.78 -5.61 -17.98
CA GLY A 15 -2.86 -4.15 -18.16
C GLY A 15 -2.45 -3.41 -16.89
N PRO A 16 -1.91 -2.18 -16.99
CA PRO A 16 -1.53 -1.40 -15.82
C PRO A 16 -2.77 -1.11 -14.97
N ALA A 17 -2.74 -1.52 -13.70
CA ALA A 17 -3.76 -1.13 -12.72
C ALA A 17 -3.86 0.40 -12.69
N ARG A 18 -5.09 0.94 -12.77
CA ARG A 18 -5.32 2.37 -12.55
C ARG A 18 -4.83 2.72 -11.15
N ALA A 19 -4.07 3.79 -11.02
CA ALA A 19 -3.36 4.17 -9.80
C ALA A 19 -4.26 4.45 -8.57
N ASP A 20 -5.59 4.43 -8.72
CA ASP A 20 -6.56 4.71 -7.67
C ASP A 20 -7.30 3.47 -7.15
N ASP A 21 -7.20 2.33 -7.85
CA ASP A 21 -7.87 1.10 -7.42
C ASP A 21 -6.93 0.30 -6.51
N GLY A 22 -7.35 0.05 -5.26
CA GLY A 22 -6.60 -0.80 -4.33
C GLY A 22 -6.40 -2.21 -4.89
N LEU A 23 -5.45 -2.96 -4.34
CA LEU A 23 -5.20 -4.34 -4.71
C LEU A 23 -6.46 -5.21 -4.49
N LEU A 24 -7.23 -4.94 -3.43
CA LEU A 24 -8.51 -5.60 -3.21
C LEU A 24 -9.50 -5.32 -4.34
N ASP A 25 -9.62 -4.06 -4.79
CA ASP A 25 -10.55 -3.70 -5.86
C ASP A 25 -10.15 -4.34 -7.19
N THR A 26 -8.84 -4.40 -7.44
CA THR A 26 -8.28 -5.08 -8.61
C THR A 26 -8.67 -6.56 -8.61
N MET A 27 -8.57 -7.23 -7.47
CA MET A 27 -9.05 -8.61 -7.35
C MET A 27 -10.55 -8.68 -7.62
N VAL A 28 -11.38 -7.92 -6.91
CA VAL A 28 -12.85 -7.96 -7.03
C VAL A 28 -13.31 -7.70 -8.46
N LYS A 29 -12.68 -6.74 -9.14
CA LYS A 29 -12.95 -6.44 -10.54
C LYS A 29 -12.60 -7.60 -11.45
N ALA A 30 -11.44 -8.24 -11.25
CA ALA A 30 -11.05 -9.41 -12.02
C ALA A 30 -12.04 -10.58 -11.87
N ALA A 31 -12.73 -10.69 -10.73
CA ALA A 31 -13.82 -11.67 -10.56
C ALA A 31 -15.05 -11.35 -11.43
N LYS A 32 -15.44 -10.07 -11.44
CA LYS A 32 -16.61 -9.60 -12.22
C LYS A 32 -16.35 -9.69 -13.73
N GLU A 33 -15.11 -9.54 -14.14
CA GLU A 33 -14.66 -9.57 -15.53
C GLU A 33 -14.09 -10.94 -15.97
N ALA A 34 -14.23 -11.97 -15.12
CA ALA A 34 -13.66 -13.29 -15.38
C ALA A 34 -14.20 -13.88 -16.71
N PRO A 35 -13.33 -14.42 -17.58
CA PRO A 35 -13.75 -14.92 -18.88
C PRO A 35 -14.74 -16.09 -18.75
N PRO A 36 -15.62 -16.31 -19.76
CA PRO A 36 -16.72 -17.27 -19.65
C PRO A 36 -16.34 -18.72 -19.37
N ARG A 37 -15.08 -19.10 -19.60
CA ARG A 37 -14.54 -20.44 -19.29
C ARG A 37 -14.33 -20.69 -17.79
N LEU A 38 -14.39 -19.64 -16.97
CA LEU A 38 -14.50 -19.73 -15.52
C LEU A 38 -15.96 -19.66 -15.04
N HIS A 39 -16.95 -19.64 -15.94
CA HIS A 39 -18.34 -19.86 -15.56
C HIS A 39 -18.61 -21.35 -15.42
N GLU A 40 -19.11 -21.70 -14.25
CA GLU A 40 -19.23 -23.05 -13.74
C GLU A 40 -20.16 -23.90 -14.61
N GLY A 41 -19.58 -24.88 -15.31
CA GLY A 41 -20.32 -26.06 -15.75
C GLY A 41 -20.57 -27.04 -14.59
N ASN A 42 -20.84 -28.31 -14.90
CA ASN A 42 -21.24 -29.34 -13.93
C ASN A 42 -20.15 -29.82 -12.93
N GLY A 43 -19.06 -29.08 -12.76
CA GLY A 43 -18.04 -29.42 -11.75
C GLY A 43 -16.91 -28.39 -11.68
N LYS A 44 -16.76 -27.73 -10.53
CA LYS A 44 -15.58 -26.91 -10.22
C LYS A 44 -14.36 -27.82 -10.12
N SER A 45 -13.26 -27.44 -10.77
CA SER A 45 -11.96 -28.10 -10.58
C SER A 45 -10.91 -27.06 -10.25
N TYR A 46 -10.07 -27.37 -9.26
CA TYR A 46 -9.05 -26.46 -8.76
C TYR A 46 -7.68 -26.89 -9.28
N GLY A 47 -7.36 -26.50 -10.51
CA GLY A 47 -6.03 -26.68 -11.08
C GLY A 47 -4.97 -25.76 -10.45
N ALA A 48 -3.70 -25.96 -10.79
CA ALA A 48 -2.56 -25.23 -10.20
C ALA A 48 -2.63 -23.70 -10.32
N GLY A 49 -3.44 -23.15 -11.25
CA GLY A 49 -3.64 -21.71 -11.44
C GLY A 49 -4.95 -21.16 -10.86
N ILE A 50 -5.75 -21.98 -10.16
CA ILE A 50 -7.06 -21.59 -9.62
C ILE A 50 -6.98 -21.61 -8.09
N MET A 51 -7.41 -20.55 -7.43
CA MET A 51 -7.52 -20.50 -5.97
C MET A 51 -8.74 -21.28 -5.51
N THR A 52 -8.59 -22.07 -4.44
CA THR A 52 -9.71 -22.62 -3.69
C THR A 52 -10.40 -21.51 -2.90
N PRO A 53 -11.62 -21.71 -2.37
CA PRO A 53 -12.29 -20.73 -1.52
C PRO A 53 -11.43 -20.27 -0.34
N GLU A 54 -10.71 -21.20 0.31
CA GLU A 54 -9.86 -20.92 1.47
C GLU A 54 -8.68 -20.01 1.08
N VAL A 55 -8.04 -20.31 -0.06
CA VAL A 55 -6.94 -19.49 -0.58
C VAL A 55 -7.45 -18.12 -1.02
N LEU A 56 -8.58 -18.06 -1.72
CA LEU A 56 -9.21 -16.81 -2.14
C LEU A 56 -9.50 -15.91 -0.93
N LYS A 57 -10.07 -16.48 0.14
CA LYS A 57 -10.33 -15.77 1.39
C LYS A 57 -9.05 -15.16 1.97
N ALA A 58 -7.98 -15.96 2.07
CA ALA A 58 -6.69 -15.49 2.57
C ALA A 58 -6.12 -14.36 1.70
N CYS A 59 -6.22 -14.49 0.37
CA CYS A 59 -5.74 -13.49 -0.58
C CYS A 59 -6.52 -12.17 -0.54
N LEU A 60 -7.85 -12.21 -0.38
CA LEU A 60 -8.66 -11.00 -0.22
C LEU A 60 -8.34 -10.25 1.07
N VAL A 61 -8.13 -10.98 2.18
CA VAL A 61 -7.71 -10.39 3.45
C VAL A 61 -6.32 -9.77 3.34
N LEU A 62 -5.38 -10.48 2.70
CA LEU A 62 -4.03 -10.00 2.48
C LEU A 62 -4.02 -8.74 1.60
N ALA A 63 -4.77 -8.74 0.50
CA ALA A 63 -4.91 -7.58 -0.39
C ALA A 63 -5.45 -6.35 0.34
N HIS A 64 -6.51 -6.53 1.15
CA HIS A 64 -7.04 -5.45 1.98
C HIS A 64 -6.01 -4.92 2.98
N GLY A 65 -5.23 -5.81 3.60
CA GLY A 65 -4.16 -5.42 4.50
C GLY A 65 -3.07 -4.61 3.79
N ILE A 66 -2.67 -5.01 2.58
CA ILE A 66 -1.70 -4.28 1.73
C ILE A 66 -2.22 -2.89 1.43
N ASP A 67 -3.49 -2.74 1.05
CA ASP A 67 -4.11 -1.43 0.79
C ASP A 67 -4.06 -0.54 2.03
N GLY A 68 -4.38 -1.09 3.21
CA GLY A 68 -4.30 -0.38 4.47
C GLY A 68 -2.88 0.08 4.82
N VAL A 69 -1.88 -0.80 4.68
CA VAL A 69 -0.47 -0.45 4.92
C VAL A 69 0.01 0.59 3.90
N GLY A 70 -0.36 0.44 2.61
CA GLY A 70 -0.03 1.38 1.54
C GLY A 70 -0.56 2.79 1.84
N ALA A 71 -1.80 2.90 2.32
CA ALA A 71 -2.36 4.16 2.78
C ALA A 71 -1.57 4.77 3.95
N ARG A 72 -1.14 3.97 4.92
CA ARG A 72 -0.26 4.44 6.03
C ARG A 72 1.08 4.94 5.52
N VAL A 73 1.73 4.21 4.61
CA VAL A 73 3.00 4.62 3.99
C VAL A 73 2.85 5.98 3.30
N ALA A 74 1.77 6.19 2.56
CA ALA A 74 1.47 7.46 1.90
C ALA A 74 1.23 8.61 2.90
N ALA A 75 0.45 8.35 3.97
CA ALA A 75 0.17 9.32 5.02
C ALA A 75 1.44 9.74 5.78
N ASP A 76 2.26 8.78 6.23
CA ASP A 76 3.52 9.07 6.91
C ASP A 76 4.49 9.84 5.99
N LYS A 77 4.55 9.49 4.70
CA LYS A 77 5.36 10.23 3.72
C LYS A 77 4.91 11.68 3.56
N ALA A 78 3.60 11.94 3.57
CA ALA A 78 3.05 13.29 3.52
C ALA A 78 3.39 14.08 4.80
N ALA A 79 3.27 13.45 5.97
CA ALA A 79 3.63 14.05 7.25
C ALA A 79 5.12 14.43 7.32
N ILE A 80 6.01 13.54 6.88
CA ILE A 80 7.46 13.81 6.79
C ILE A 80 7.74 15.03 5.91
N ARG A 81 7.12 15.11 4.72
CA ARG A 81 7.28 16.25 3.80
C ARG A 81 6.79 17.57 4.42
N ALA A 82 5.69 17.55 5.14
CA ALA A 82 5.17 18.73 5.82
C ALA A 82 6.14 19.21 6.92
N LEU A 83 6.70 18.29 7.70
CA LEU A 83 7.70 18.60 8.74
C LEU A 83 9.02 19.08 8.13
N ASP A 84 9.47 18.47 7.03
CA ASP A 84 10.62 18.94 6.25
C ASP A 84 10.47 20.40 5.84
N GLY A 85 9.29 20.77 5.32
CA GLY A 85 8.99 22.16 4.94
C GLY A 85 9.12 23.13 6.12
N LYS A 86 8.51 22.80 7.27
CA LYS A 86 8.60 23.63 8.49
C LYS A 86 10.05 23.81 8.95
N ILE A 87 10.81 22.71 9.00
CA ILE A 87 12.21 22.70 9.44
C ILE A 87 13.09 23.53 8.48
N GLN A 88 12.93 23.33 7.17
CA GLN A 88 13.69 24.06 6.15
C GLN A 88 13.41 25.56 6.18
N GLU A 89 12.16 25.96 6.45
CA GLU A 89 11.80 27.38 6.55
C GLU A 89 12.33 28.02 7.83
N ALA A 90 12.21 27.33 8.97
CA ALA A 90 12.55 27.89 10.27
C ALA A 90 14.06 27.91 10.56
N GLY A 91 14.81 26.91 10.10
CA GLY A 91 16.25 26.77 10.38
C GLY A 91 17.07 28.03 10.06
N PRO A 92 17.01 28.56 8.82
CA PRO A 92 17.74 29.78 8.44
C PRO A 92 17.27 31.03 9.21
N LYS A 93 15.98 31.12 9.54
CA LYS A 93 15.43 32.26 10.32
C LYS A 93 16.02 32.26 11.73
N LEU A 94 16.00 31.10 12.39
CA LEU A 94 16.60 30.91 13.72
C LEU A 94 18.10 31.21 13.70
N GLN A 95 18.82 30.74 12.68
CA GLN A 95 20.26 31.01 12.55
C GLN A 95 20.57 32.51 12.47
N LYS A 96 19.76 33.29 11.72
CA LYS A 96 19.90 34.75 11.64
C LYS A 96 19.56 35.46 12.96
N GLN A 97 18.56 34.96 13.69
CA GLN A 97 18.13 35.56 14.96
C GLN A 97 19.05 35.25 16.13
N ALA A 98 19.85 34.18 16.04
CA ALA A 98 20.72 33.72 17.11
C ALA A 98 21.64 34.83 17.65
N VAL A 99 22.27 35.62 16.77
CA VAL A 99 23.19 36.70 17.17
C VAL A 99 22.44 37.82 17.92
N ALA A 100 21.28 38.24 17.44
CA ALA A 100 20.48 39.28 18.08
C ALA A 100 19.91 38.82 19.45
N ALA A 101 19.62 37.53 19.59
CA ALA A 101 19.15 36.93 20.85
C ALA A 101 20.23 36.87 21.94
N VAL A 102 21.51 36.98 21.59
CA VAL A 102 22.61 37.04 22.57
C VAL A 102 22.56 38.34 23.37
N THR A 103 22.30 39.46 22.70
CA THR A 103 22.44 40.80 23.29
C THR A 103 21.12 41.40 23.80
N ASP A 104 19.96 40.93 23.31
CA ASP A 104 18.64 41.41 23.75
C ASP A 104 17.85 40.33 24.52
N PRO A 105 17.56 40.53 25.82
CA PRO A 105 16.80 39.59 26.65
C PRO A 105 15.38 39.28 26.14
N LYS A 106 14.69 40.25 25.50
CA LYS A 106 13.36 40.02 24.94
C LYS A 106 13.45 39.11 23.72
N LEU A 107 14.41 39.38 22.83
CA LEU A 107 14.66 38.53 21.66
C LEU A 107 15.12 37.13 22.08
N ARG A 108 15.88 37.01 23.17
CA ARG A 108 16.29 35.72 23.73
C ARG A 108 15.11 34.83 24.10
N LYS A 109 14.08 35.38 24.76
CA LYS A 109 12.89 34.62 25.16
C LYS A 109 12.12 34.10 23.94
N THR A 110 11.90 34.95 22.94
CA THR A 110 11.22 34.57 21.69
C THR A 110 12.02 33.51 20.94
N TYR A 111 13.34 33.72 20.79
CA TYR A 111 14.24 32.77 20.16
C TYR A 111 14.21 31.40 20.84
N ALA A 112 14.29 31.36 22.18
CA ALA A 112 14.25 30.11 22.93
C ALA A 112 12.93 29.33 22.71
N ALA A 113 11.79 30.03 22.66
CA ALA A 113 10.50 29.40 22.35
C ALA A 113 10.46 28.81 20.94
N GLN A 114 10.96 29.56 19.94
CA GLN A 114 11.01 29.09 18.55
C GLN A 114 12.00 27.92 18.37
N VAL A 115 13.13 27.91 19.09
CA VAL A 115 14.06 26.77 19.10
C VAL A 115 13.40 25.53 19.72
N ALA A 116 12.63 25.69 20.80
CA ALA A 116 11.91 24.58 21.41
C ALA A 116 10.87 23.97 20.44
N GLU A 117 10.13 24.81 19.73
CA GLU A 117 9.18 24.37 18.70
C GLU A 117 9.88 23.68 17.52
N TYR A 118 10.98 24.26 17.02
CA TYR A 118 11.79 23.66 15.97
C TYR A 118 12.31 22.27 16.37
N ASN A 119 12.83 22.12 17.59
CA ASN A 119 13.30 20.84 18.10
C ASN A 119 12.16 19.82 18.19
N ALA A 120 10.97 20.25 18.62
CA ALA A 120 9.79 19.38 18.65
C ALA A 120 9.44 18.87 17.23
N TRP A 121 9.49 19.72 16.20
CA TRP A 121 9.28 19.27 14.81
C TRP A 121 10.35 18.28 14.34
N VAL A 122 11.62 18.50 14.70
CA VAL A 122 12.72 17.58 14.37
C VAL A 122 12.48 16.19 14.99
N ASP A 123 12.06 16.14 16.24
CA ASP A 123 11.79 14.88 16.93
C ASP A 123 10.52 14.19 16.40
N GLU A 124 9.46 14.96 16.12
CA GLU A 124 8.26 14.44 15.46
C GLU A 124 8.60 13.85 14.09
N ARG A 125 9.47 14.52 13.32
CA ARG A 125 9.93 14.05 12.03
C ARG A 125 10.69 12.73 12.15
N ARG A 126 11.59 12.61 13.12
CA ARG A 126 12.32 11.35 13.38
C ARG A 126 11.34 10.21 13.66
N ALA A 127 10.37 10.43 14.55
CA ALA A 127 9.35 9.44 14.85
C ALA A 127 8.50 9.08 13.61
N ALA A 128 8.16 10.05 12.76
CA ALA A 128 7.43 9.81 11.51
C ALA A 128 8.26 8.99 10.51
N VAL A 129 9.56 9.25 10.37
CA VAL A 129 10.48 8.45 9.56
C VAL A 129 10.55 7.01 10.07
N ASP A 130 10.63 6.81 11.38
CA ASP A 130 10.68 5.46 11.96
C ASP A 130 9.40 4.66 11.70
N ARG A 131 8.22 5.31 11.84
CA ARG A 131 6.93 4.69 11.48
C ARG A 131 6.85 4.37 9.99
N HIS A 132 7.23 5.31 9.13
CA HIS A 132 7.27 5.11 7.68
C HIS A 132 8.14 3.91 7.31
N ASN A 133 9.35 3.82 7.85
CA ASN A 133 10.27 2.72 7.56
C ASN A 133 9.72 1.36 8.03
N LYS A 134 9.04 1.31 9.17
CA LYS A 134 8.34 0.10 9.63
C LYS A 134 7.22 -0.29 8.67
N ALA A 135 6.38 0.67 8.28
CA ALA A 135 5.27 0.44 7.36
C ALA A 135 5.74 0.00 5.97
N VAL A 136 6.86 0.54 5.46
CA VAL A 136 7.46 0.12 4.18
C VAL A 136 7.94 -1.32 4.24
N ARG A 137 8.57 -1.75 5.34
CA ARG A 137 8.97 -3.16 5.52
C ARG A 137 7.78 -4.09 5.56
N GLU A 138 6.76 -3.76 6.36
CA GLU A 138 5.50 -4.51 6.44
C GLU A 138 4.83 -4.62 5.05
N PHE A 139 4.75 -3.50 4.32
CA PHE A 139 4.21 -3.46 2.95
C PHE A 139 4.99 -4.40 2.02
N SER A 140 6.31 -4.35 2.07
CA SER A 140 7.18 -5.19 1.24
C SER A 140 7.01 -6.68 1.54
N GLU A 141 6.93 -7.06 2.82
CA GLU A 141 6.73 -8.44 3.24
C GLU A 141 5.36 -8.96 2.79
N MET A 142 4.29 -8.18 3.02
CA MET A 142 2.94 -8.54 2.60
C MET A 142 2.82 -8.64 1.08
N SER A 143 3.40 -7.69 0.34
CA SER A 143 3.45 -7.72 -1.12
C SER A 143 4.21 -8.94 -1.64
N GLY A 144 5.32 -9.31 -0.98
CA GLY A 144 6.07 -10.53 -1.31
C GLY A 144 5.22 -11.79 -1.15
N ARG A 145 4.49 -11.91 -0.03
CA ARG A 145 3.55 -13.02 0.20
C ARG A 145 2.43 -13.04 -0.83
N PHE A 146 1.82 -11.89 -1.12
CA PHE A 146 0.77 -11.79 -2.13
C PHE A 146 1.26 -12.22 -3.51
N ASN A 147 2.47 -11.80 -3.89
CA ASN A 147 3.07 -12.19 -5.16
C ASN A 147 3.34 -13.71 -5.25
N GLY A 148 3.70 -14.35 -4.14
CA GLY A 148 3.95 -15.79 -4.09
C GLY A 148 2.67 -16.65 -4.03
N GLU A 149 1.63 -16.18 -3.34
CA GLU A 149 0.48 -17.00 -2.98
C GLU A 149 -0.78 -16.70 -3.84
N CYS A 150 -0.92 -15.46 -4.31
CA CYS A 150 -2.17 -14.92 -4.86
C CYS A 150 -2.04 -14.38 -6.29
N ASN A 151 -0.95 -13.67 -6.59
CA ASN A 151 -0.80 -12.97 -7.85
C ASN A 151 -0.82 -13.93 -9.06
N GLY A 152 -1.52 -13.54 -10.12
CA GLY A 152 -1.66 -14.33 -11.34
C GLY A 152 -2.58 -15.56 -11.24
N ARG A 153 -3.17 -15.85 -10.07
CA ARG A 153 -4.11 -16.96 -9.90
C ARG A 153 -5.53 -16.51 -10.17
N SER A 154 -6.27 -17.34 -10.90
CA SER A 154 -7.70 -17.14 -11.16
C SER A 154 -8.54 -17.70 -10.01
N TYR A 155 -9.82 -17.37 -9.97
CA TYR A 155 -10.76 -17.93 -9.01
C TYR A 155 -12.18 -17.88 -9.58
N PHE A 156 -13.05 -18.76 -9.09
CA PHE A 156 -14.42 -18.82 -9.57
C PHE A 156 -15.26 -17.67 -8.98
N PRO A 157 -16.12 -17.01 -9.77
CA PRO A 157 -17.00 -15.97 -9.25
C PRO A 157 -17.93 -16.44 -8.11
N SER A 158 -18.41 -17.69 -8.14
CA SER A 158 -19.24 -18.17 -7.03
C SER A 158 -18.44 -18.47 -5.76
N ASP A 159 -17.13 -18.73 -5.86
CA ASP A 159 -16.28 -18.86 -4.67
C ASP A 159 -16.14 -17.51 -3.98
N LEU A 160 -16.05 -16.41 -4.75
CA LEU A 160 -16.09 -15.05 -4.18
C LEU A 160 -17.40 -14.80 -3.43
N ALA A 161 -18.54 -15.20 -4.01
CA ALA A 161 -19.84 -15.08 -3.34
C ALA A 161 -19.93 -15.96 -2.08
N ALA A 162 -19.40 -17.18 -2.14
CA ALA A 162 -19.41 -18.13 -1.02
C ALA A 162 -18.58 -17.66 0.17
N VAL A 163 -17.42 -17.03 -0.08
CA VAL A 163 -16.55 -16.55 1.01
C VAL A 163 -16.94 -15.16 1.53
N ALA A 164 -17.81 -14.43 0.82
CA ALA A 164 -18.12 -13.04 1.10
C ALA A 164 -18.58 -12.78 2.55
N SER A 165 -19.45 -13.65 3.08
CA SER A 165 -20.00 -13.53 4.44
C SER A 165 -19.00 -13.84 5.56
N ASP A 166 -17.94 -14.58 5.24
CA ASP A 166 -16.96 -15.05 6.23
C ASP A 166 -15.71 -14.15 6.31
N LEU A 167 -15.69 -13.07 5.51
CA LEU A 167 -14.58 -12.12 5.47
C LEU A 167 -14.67 -11.10 6.62
N PRO A 168 -13.56 -10.45 7.01
CA PRO A 168 -13.61 -9.35 7.96
C PRO A 168 -14.49 -8.19 7.46
N PRO A 169 -15.17 -7.43 8.34
CA PRO A 169 -16.11 -6.39 7.94
C PRO A 169 -15.56 -5.36 6.94
N GLY A 170 -14.29 -4.98 7.09
CA GLY A 170 -13.62 -4.03 6.18
C GLY A 170 -13.47 -4.57 4.75
N VAL A 171 -13.30 -5.88 4.59
CA VAL A 171 -13.26 -6.53 3.28
C VAL A 171 -14.68 -6.70 2.74
N GLN A 172 -15.64 -7.13 3.57
CA GLN A 172 -17.05 -7.29 3.15
C GLN A 172 -17.63 -5.99 2.58
N ALA A 173 -17.34 -4.85 3.23
CA ALA A 173 -17.82 -3.54 2.79
C ALA A 173 -17.35 -3.18 1.37
N ARG A 174 -16.22 -3.75 0.92
CA ARG A 174 -15.61 -3.51 -0.38
C ARG A 174 -16.08 -4.49 -1.46
N LEU A 175 -16.78 -5.56 -1.07
CA LEU A 175 -17.35 -6.54 -2.01
C LEU A 175 -18.76 -6.18 -2.50
N LYS A 176 -19.42 -5.23 -1.83
CA LYS A 176 -20.75 -4.73 -2.20
C LYS A 176 -20.67 -3.80 -3.39
#